data_AF-A0A9P1HFL6-F1
#
_entry.id   AF-A0A9P1HFL6-F1
#
_cell.length_a   1.000
_cell.length_b   1.000
_cell.length_c   1.000
_cell.angle_alpha   90.00
_cell.angle_beta   90.00
_cell.angle_gamma   90.00
#
_symmetry.space_group_name_H-M   'P 1'
#
loop_
_entity.id
_entity.type
_entity.pdbx_description
1 polymer ?
#
loop_
_entity_poly.entity_id
_entity_poly.type
_entity_poly.pdbx_seq_one_letter_code
_entity_poly.pdbx_strand_id
1 'polypeptide(L)'
;MDELKSSVRLVAGIFLSISLISSVLACAVWEFPSHELSKNVVYLVGVGGGLLLNIVIFICLFRGMANQNPSYFLPYIVCSFLNLTICLTLSVVFCLSSIRSFYSGIAPMDAVAFFVVLLCSIFWYWSLKIVKIYREYLTKISGKHTLFNNPEFV
;
A
#
# COMPACT_ATOMS: atom_id res chain seq x y z
N MET A 1 -13.90 -18.49 5.38
CA MET A 1 -14.47 -17.13 5.16
C MET A 1 -13.96 -16.17 6.22
N ASP A 2 -14.09 -16.51 7.51
CA ASP A 2 -13.58 -15.68 8.60
C ASP A 2 -12.07 -15.48 8.54
N GLU A 3 -11.35 -16.49 8.06
CA GLU A 3 -9.90 -16.41 7.81
C GLU A 3 -9.55 -15.32 6.79
N LEU A 4 -10.21 -15.28 5.63
CA LEU A 4 -9.96 -14.26 4.59
C LEU A 4 -10.33 -12.86 5.06
N LYS A 5 -11.46 -12.72 5.78
CA LYS A 5 -11.86 -11.45 6.42
C LYS A 5 -10.84 -11.01 7.47
N SER A 6 -10.30 -11.95 8.25
CA SER A 6 -9.23 -11.71 9.23
C SER A 6 -7.95 -11.26 8.54
N SER A 7 -7.55 -11.90 7.43
CA SER A 7 -6.39 -11.48 6.64
C SER A 7 -6.53 -10.05 6.11
N VAL A 8 -7.71 -9.66 5.62
CA VAL A 8 -7.95 -8.28 5.17
C VAL A 8 -7.90 -7.27 6.32
N ARG A 9 -8.41 -7.62 7.51
CA ARG A 9 -8.26 -6.79 8.71
C ARG A 9 -6.79 -6.62 9.11
N LEU A 10 -6.02 -7.70 9.06
CA LEU A 10 -4.58 -7.68 9.33
C LEU A 10 -3.87 -6.76 8.32
N VAL A 11 -4.17 -6.90 7.03
CA VAL A 11 -3.63 -6.03 5.97
C VAL A 11 -3.95 -4.55 6.25
N ALA A 12 -5.20 -4.24 6.61
CA ALA A 12 -5.61 -2.88 6.95
C ALA A 12 -4.84 -2.33 8.16
N GLY A 13 -4.66 -3.16 9.20
CA GLY A 13 -3.89 -2.81 10.39
C GLY A 13 -2.43 -2.53 10.08
N ILE A 14 -1.75 -3.41 9.35
CA ILE A 14 -0.35 -3.21 8.95
C ILE A 14 -0.21 -1.94 8.09
N PHE A 15 -1.11 -1.72 7.14
CA PHE A 15 -1.10 -0.53 6.28
C PHE A 15 -1.19 0.76 7.09
N LEU A 16 -2.10 0.82 8.08
CA LEU A 16 -2.24 1.98 8.95
C LEU A 16 -1.00 2.18 9.82
N SER A 17 -0.47 1.12 10.42
CA SER A 17 0.74 1.17 11.23
C SER A 17 1.95 1.69 10.45
N ILE A 18 2.18 1.16 9.23
CA ILE A 18 3.26 1.63 8.35
C ILE A 18 3.06 3.10 8.00
N SER A 19 1.82 3.53 7.73
CA SER A 19 1.52 4.93 7.39
C SER A 19 1.81 5.89 8.56
N LEU A 20 1.45 5.49 9.79
CA LEU A 20 1.72 6.27 11.00
C LEU A 20 3.22 6.35 11.28
N ILE A 21 3.92 5.21 11.27
CA ILE A 21 5.36 5.15 11.51
C ILE A 21 6.10 5.97 10.46
N SER A 22 5.76 5.82 9.18
CA SER A 22 6.39 6.57 8.08
C SER A 22 6.18 8.08 8.23
N SER A 23 5.00 8.53 8.66
CA SER A 23 4.71 9.95 8.86
C SER A 23 5.49 10.53 10.04
N VAL A 24 5.59 9.79 11.15
CA VAL A 24 6.40 10.19 12.31
C VAL A 24 7.88 10.23 11.96
N LEU A 25 8.37 9.22 11.22
CA LEU A 25 9.77 9.15 10.79
C LEU A 25 10.11 10.29 9.83
N ALA A 26 9.21 10.62 8.91
CA ALA A 26 9.35 11.76 8.00
C ALA A 26 9.54 13.06 8.79
N CYS A 27 8.68 13.33 9.78
CA CYS A 27 8.84 14.48 10.66
C CYS A 27 10.14 14.44 11.49
N ALA A 28 10.56 13.27 11.96
CA ALA A 28 11.77 13.15 12.79
C ALA A 28 13.07 13.35 12.00
N VAL A 29 13.09 12.95 10.72
CA VAL A 29 14.24 13.08 9.83
C VAL A 29 14.34 14.49 9.24
N TRP A 30 13.23 15.24 9.21
CA TRP A 30 13.23 16.60 8.67
C TRP A 30 13.84 17.61 9.64
N GLU A 31 14.93 18.25 9.22
CA GLU A 31 15.58 19.31 9.99
C GLU A 31 14.84 20.65 9.85
N PHE A 32 13.78 20.84 10.65
CA PHE A 32 13.00 22.09 10.63
C PHE A 32 13.83 23.38 10.81
N PRO A 33 14.86 23.44 11.67
CA PRO A 33 15.61 24.68 11.89
C PRO A 33 16.48 25.12 10.71
N SER A 34 16.88 24.20 9.82
CA SER A 34 17.79 24.50 8.70
C SER A 34 17.06 25.01 7.44
N HIS A 35 15.72 25.00 7.45
CA HIS A 35 14.90 25.32 6.28
C HIS A 35 14.04 26.56 6.49
N GLU A 36 13.76 27.26 5.38
CA GLU A 36 12.81 28.38 5.36
C GLU A 36 11.40 27.94 5.79
N LEU A 37 10.65 28.86 6.42
CA LEU A 37 9.29 28.61 6.90
C LEU A 37 8.36 28.06 5.81
N SER A 38 8.46 28.58 4.58
CA SER A 38 7.67 28.15 3.43
C SER A 38 7.86 26.65 3.12
N LYS A 39 9.12 26.18 3.13
CA LYS A 39 9.48 24.77 2.89
C LYS A 39 8.96 23.87 4.01
N ASN A 40 9.09 24.31 5.26
CA ASN A 40 8.57 23.58 6.41
C ASN A 40 7.05 23.41 6.36
N VAL A 41 6.31 24.46 5.98
CA VAL A 41 4.86 24.40 5.84
C VAL A 41 4.46 23.44 4.71
N VAL A 42 5.08 23.56 3.53
CA VAL A 42 4.80 22.66 2.40
C VAL A 42 5.09 21.21 2.76
N TYR A 43 6.20 20.95 3.48
CA TYR A 43 6.57 19.62 3.94
C TYR A 43 5.52 19.03 4.90
N LEU A 44 5.13 19.77 5.94
CA LEU A 44 4.12 19.32 6.91
C LEU A 44 2.76 19.08 6.26
N VAL A 45 2.35 19.94 5.33
CA VAL A 45 1.11 19.75 4.56
C VAL A 45 1.19 18.50 3.68
N GLY A 46 2.35 18.23 3.07
CA GLY A 46 2.56 17.03 2.28
C GLY A 46 2.48 15.75 3.13
N VAL A 47 3.19 15.70 4.25
CA VAL A 47 3.18 14.56 5.18
C VAL A 47 1.78 14.37 5.78
N GLY A 48 1.16 15.44 6.27
CA GLY A 48 -0.19 15.41 6.84
C GLY A 48 -1.24 15.00 5.80
N GLY A 49 -1.17 15.53 4.59
CA GLY A 49 -2.05 15.16 3.48
C GLY A 49 -1.92 13.68 3.10
N GLY A 50 -0.69 13.17 3.01
CA GLY A 50 -0.43 11.75 2.78
C GLY A 50 -1.02 10.86 3.87
N LEU A 51 -0.84 11.23 5.14
CA LEU A 51 -1.41 10.50 6.27
C LEU A 51 -2.94 10.50 6.23
N LEU A 52 -3.57 11.64 5.96
CA LEU A 52 -5.03 11.75 5.84
C LEU A 52 -5.57 10.87 4.72
N LEU A 53 -4.92 10.86 3.55
CA LEU A 53 -5.28 9.97 2.44
C LEU A 53 -5.20 8.49 2.85
N ASN A 54 -4.14 8.10 3.55
CA ASN A 54 -3.99 6.73 4.05
C ASN A 54 -5.05 6.36 5.09
N ILE A 55 -5.44 7.30 5.97
CA ILE A 55 -6.56 7.10 6.91
C ILE A 55 -7.89 6.92 6.15
N VAL A 56 -8.14 7.70 5.10
CA VAL A 56 -9.34 7.54 4.26
C VAL A 56 -9.37 6.16 3.60
N ILE A 57 -8.24 5.70 3.05
CA ILE A 57 -8.12 4.36 2.45
C ILE A 57 -8.41 3.27 3.50
N PHE A 58 -7.87 3.42 4.71
CA PHE A 58 -8.13 2.50 5.83
C PHE A 58 -9.62 2.46 6.19
N ILE A 59 -10.27 3.63 6.30
CA ILE A 59 -11.72 3.72 6.58
C ILE A 59 -12.53 3.06 5.46
N CYS A 60 -12.15 3.26 4.20
CA CYS A 60 -12.76 2.59 3.05
C CYS A 60 -12.65 1.07 3.15
N LEU A 61 -11.48 0.52 3.50
CA LEU A 61 -11.31 -0.91 3.74
C LEU A 61 -12.24 -1.42 4.85
N PHE A 62 -12.29 -0.71 5.98
CA PHE A 62 -13.11 -1.12 7.12
C PHE A 62 -14.61 -1.06 6.80
N ARG A 63 -15.07 0.01 6.16
CA ARG A 63 -16.45 0.14 5.68
C ARG A 63 -16.79 -0.88 4.60
N GLY A 64 -15.86 -1.20 3.71
CA GLY A 64 -16.02 -2.26 2.72
C GLY A 64 -16.25 -3.63 3.35
N MET A 65 -15.54 -3.93 4.44
CA MET A 65 -15.74 -5.15 5.23
C MET A 65 -17.05 -5.15 6.02
N ALA A 66 -17.46 -4.00 6.58
CA ALA A 66 -18.68 -3.88 7.36
C ALA A 66 -19.95 -3.96 6.49
N ASN A 67 -19.95 -3.24 5.36
CA ASN A 67 -21.09 -3.15 4.45
C ASN A 67 -21.07 -4.20 3.34
N GLN A 68 -20.09 -5.11 3.34
CA GLN A 68 -19.88 -6.15 2.31
C GLN A 68 -19.89 -5.61 0.87
N ASN A 69 -19.49 -4.36 0.67
CA ASN A 69 -19.57 -3.70 -0.63
C ASN A 69 -18.18 -3.69 -1.31
N PRO A 70 -18.03 -4.34 -2.49
CA PRO A 70 -16.73 -4.49 -3.15
C PRO A 70 -16.15 -3.18 -3.70
N SER A 71 -16.95 -2.12 -3.88
CA SER A 71 -16.48 -0.86 -4.44
C SER A 71 -15.49 -0.13 -3.53
N TYR A 72 -15.60 -0.28 -2.21
CA TYR A 72 -14.72 0.41 -1.25
C TYR A 72 -13.29 -0.12 -1.20
N PHE A 73 -13.01 -1.28 -1.81
CA PHE A 73 -11.67 -1.87 -1.84
C PHE A 73 -10.79 -1.31 -2.97
N LEU A 74 -11.39 -0.66 -3.98
CA LEU A 74 -10.68 -0.08 -5.11
C LEU A 74 -9.57 0.92 -4.73
N PRO A 75 -9.79 1.92 -3.84
CA PRO A 75 -8.73 2.87 -3.49
C PRO A 75 -7.50 2.19 -2.89
N TYR A 76 -7.70 1.15 -2.07
CA TYR A 76 -6.59 0.35 -1.55
C TYR A 76 -5.85 -0.43 -2.63
N ILE A 77 -6.59 -1.06 -3.56
CA ILE A 77 -5.99 -1.83 -4.66
C ILE A 77 -5.10 -0.93 -5.52
N VAL A 78 -5.55 0.28 -5.85
CA VAL A 78 -4.75 1.25 -6.62
C VAL A 78 -3.51 1.68 -5.83
N CYS A 79 -3.66 2.06 -4.56
CA CYS A 79 -2.54 2.44 -3.71
C CYS A 79 -1.50 1.32 -3.56
N SER A 80 -1.94 0.10 -3.27
CA SER A 80 -1.06 -1.07 -3.12
C SER A 80 -0.36 -1.43 -4.44
N PHE A 81 -1.05 -1.29 -5.57
CA PHE A 81 -0.44 -1.48 -6.89
C PHE A 81 0.64 -0.43 -7.19
N LEU A 82 0.39 0.85 -6.93
CA LEU A 82 1.38 1.91 -7.09
C LEU A 82 2.61 1.67 -6.22
N ASN A 83 2.41 1.33 -4.95
CA ASN A 83 3.52 1.00 -4.04
C ASN A 83 4.30 -0.22 -4.52
N LEU A 84 3.63 -1.25 -5.03
CA LEU A 84 4.29 -2.42 -5.63
C LEU A 84 5.15 -2.02 -6.84
N THR A 85 4.61 -1.20 -7.75
CA THR A 85 5.35 -0.72 -8.91
C THR A 85 6.59 0.07 -8.49
N ILE A 86 6.45 0.99 -7.52
CA ILE A 86 7.57 1.76 -6.98
C ILE A 86 8.63 0.83 -6.37
N CYS A 87 8.23 -0.11 -5.51
CA CYS A 87 9.17 -1.05 -4.90
C CYS A 87 9.89 -1.90 -5.96
N LEU A 88 9.21 -2.38 -6.99
CA LEU A 88 9.84 -3.13 -8.07
C LEU A 88 10.86 -2.28 -8.84
N THR A 89 10.52 -1.03 -9.17
CA THR A 89 11.48 -0.12 -9.84
C THR A 89 12.71 0.14 -8.98
N LEU A 90 12.52 0.37 -7.67
CA LEU A 90 13.62 0.55 -6.72
C LEU A 90 14.46 -0.71 -6.58
N SER A 91 13.85 -1.91 -6.56
CA SER A 91 14.60 -3.17 -6.53
C SER A 91 15.53 -3.31 -7.74
N VAL A 92 15.10 -2.91 -8.94
CA VAL A 92 15.97 -2.92 -10.12
C VAL A 92 17.14 -1.94 -9.94
N VAL A 93 16.86 -0.72 -9.48
CA VAL A 93 17.91 0.30 -9.25
C VAL A 93 18.94 -0.17 -8.22
N PHE A 94 18.49 -0.67 -7.06
CA PHE A 94 19.40 -1.17 -6.02
C PHE A 94 20.14 -2.45 -6.42
N CYS A 95 19.55 -3.30 -7.25
CA CYS A 95 20.24 -4.46 -7.83
C CYS A 95 21.42 -4.01 -8.71
N LEU A 96 21.17 -3.06 -9.62
CA LEU A 96 22.22 -2.49 -10.48
C LEU A 96 23.30 -1.78 -9.65
N SER A 97 22.91 -1.03 -8.62
CA SER A 97 23.86 -0.37 -7.70
C SER A 97 24.70 -1.38 -6.94
N SER A 98 24.09 -2.46 -6.44
CA SER A 98 24.79 -3.53 -5.73
C SER A 98 25.83 -4.23 -6.60
N ILE A 99 25.47 -4.52 -7.87
CA ILE A 99 26.40 -5.09 -8.85
C ILE A 99 27.58 -4.13 -9.06
N ARG A 100 27.31 -2.84 -9.26
CA ARG A 100 28.36 -1.82 -9.43
C ARG A 100 29.26 -1.72 -8.20
N SER A 101 28.69 -1.68 -6.99
CA SER A 101 29.42 -1.59 -5.74
C SER A 101 30.37 -2.78 -5.53
N PHE A 102 29.93 -3.97 -5.94
CA PHE A 102 30.74 -5.19 -5.92
C PHE A 102 31.95 -5.07 -6.86
N TYR A 103 31.77 -4.53 -8.06
CA TYR A 103 32.88 -4.29 -9.00
C TYR A 103 33.87 -3.21 -8.50
N SER A 104 33.39 -2.18 -7.79
CA SER A 104 34.25 -1.10 -7.29
C SER A 104 34.88 -1.36 -5.91
N GLY A 105 34.56 -2.48 -5.25
CA GLY A 105 35.09 -2.81 -3.92
C GLY A 105 34.59 -1.89 -2.78
N ILE A 106 33.44 -1.22 -2.96
CA ILE A 106 32.85 -0.30 -1.98
C ILE A 106 31.89 -1.08 -1.05
N ALA A 107 31.75 -0.62 0.20
CA ALA A 107 30.91 -1.24 1.23
C ALA A 107 29.47 -1.55 0.74
N PRO A 108 28.93 -2.74 1.06
CA PRO A 108 27.71 -3.29 0.43
C PRO A 108 26.39 -2.73 1.01
N MET A 109 26.33 -1.46 1.40
CA MET A 109 25.11 -0.85 1.95
C MET A 109 23.93 -0.93 0.96
N ASP A 110 24.22 -0.84 -0.34
CA ASP A 110 23.23 -0.98 -1.41
C ASP A 110 22.58 -2.37 -1.44
N ALA A 111 23.33 -3.41 -1.05
CA ALA A 111 22.79 -4.78 -1.00
C ALA A 111 21.77 -4.91 0.14
N VAL A 112 22.01 -4.27 1.29
CA VAL A 112 21.05 -4.24 2.38
C VAL A 112 19.77 -3.51 1.95
N ALA A 113 19.90 -2.36 1.29
CA ALA A 113 18.76 -1.62 0.75
C ALA A 113 17.97 -2.47 -0.28
N PHE A 114 18.65 -3.21 -1.14
CA PHE A 114 18.01 -4.14 -2.07
C PHE A 114 17.14 -5.19 -1.35
N PHE A 115 17.67 -5.85 -0.32
CA PHE A 115 16.92 -6.85 0.45
C PHE A 115 15.71 -6.24 1.16
N VAL A 116 15.84 -5.04 1.73
CA VAL A 116 14.71 -4.34 2.37
C VAL A 116 13.60 -4.03 1.35
N VAL A 117 13.95 -3.50 0.17
CA VAL A 117 12.97 -3.17 -0.87
C VAL A 117 12.31 -4.42 -1.45
N LEU A 118 13.04 -5.55 -1.53
CA LEU A 118 12.45 -6.85 -1.91
C LEU A 118 11.40 -7.32 -0.90
N LEU A 119 11.69 -7.23 0.40
CA LEU A 119 10.70 -7.60 1.43
C LEU A 119 9.44 -6.72 1.35
N CYS A 120 9.61 -5.42 1.13
CA CYS A 120 8.50 -4.51 0.88
C CYS A 120 7.69 -4.91 -0.37
N SER A 121 8.36 -5.29 -1.46
CA SER A 121 7.70 -5.76 -2.68
C SER A 121 6.86 -7.01 -2.44
N ILE A 122 7.40 -7.98 -1.70
CA ILE A 122 6.69 -9.21 -1.32
C ILE A 122 5.44 -8.88 -0.49
N PHE A 123 5.57 -7.95 0.48
CA PHE A 123 4.45 -7.51 1.31
C PHE A 123 3.34 -6.86 0.47
N TRP A 124 3.67 -5.91 -0.41
CA TRP A 124 2.68 -5.24 -1.25
C TRP A 124 1.99 -6.21 -2.22
N TYR A 125 2.75 -7.15 -2.80
CA TYR A 125 2.19 -8.19 -3.66
C TYR A 125 1.21 -9.09 -2.91
N TRP A 126 1.60 -9.60 -1.74
CA TRP A 126 0.76 -10.45 -0.91
C TRP A 126 -0.52 -9.72 -0.48
N SER A 127 -0.37 -8.49 0.02
CA SER A 127 -1.49 -7.65 0.43
C SER A 127 -2.48 -7.40 -0.73
N LEU A 128 -1.98 -7.01 -1.91
CA LEU A 128 -2.78 -6.77 -3.09
C LEU A 128 -3.59 -8.01 -3.48
N LYS A 129 -2.95 -9.19 -3.44
CA LYS A 129 -3.58 -10.48 -3.76
C LYS A 129 -4.72 -10.79 -2.79
N ILE A 130 -4.50 -10.67 -1.48
CA ILE A 130 -5.51 -10.95 -0.46
C ILE A 130 -6.75 -10.05 -0.63
N VAL A 131 -6.53 -8.74 -0.81
CA VAL A 131 -7.64 -7.79 -0.94
C VAL A 131 -8.41 -8.00 -2.25
N LYS A 132 -7.74 -8.34 -3.36
CA LYS A 132 -8.40 -8.69 -4.62
C LYS A 132 -9.28 -9.92 -4.49
N ILE A 133 -8.76 -11.01 -3.91
CA ILE A 133 -9.52 -12.25 -3.69
C ILE A 133 -10.77 -11.98 -2.83
N TYR A 134 -10.61 -11.19 -1.76
CA TYR A 134 -11.76 -10.85 -0.92
C TYR A 134 -12.79 -9.97 -1.63
N ARG A 135 -12.35 -9.01 -2.44
CA ARG A 135 -13.24 -8.17 -3.26
C ARG A 135 -14.02 -9.02 -4.28
N GLU A 136 -13.35 -9.94 -4.98
CA GLU A 136 -14.00 -10.85 -5.94
C GLU A 136 -15.02 -11.73 -5.25
N TYR A 137 -14.69 -12.24 -4.07
CA TYR A 137 -15.61 -13.00 -3.23
C TYR A 137 -16.87 -12.19 -2.87
N LEU A 138 -16.72 -10.96 -2.38
CA LEU A 138 -17.85 -10.07 -2.09
C LEU A 138 -18.67 -9.75 -3.35
N THR A 139 -18.00 -9.59 -4.49
CA THR A 139 -18.67 -9.32 -5.77
C THR A 139 -19.57 -10.49 -6.17
N LYS A 140 -19.08 -11.73 -6.02
CA LYS A 140 -19.86 -12.95 -6.31
C LYS A 140 -21.09 -13.08 -5.39
N ILE A 141 -20.94 -12.78 -4.11
CA ILE A 141 -22.06 -12.85 -3.14
C ILE A 141 -23.08 -11.74 -3.36
N SER A 142 -22.64 -10.55 -3.76
CA SER A 142 -23.52 -9.41 -3.99
C SER A 142 -24.42 -9.52 -5.23
N GLY A 143 -24.37 -10.63 -5.98
CA GLY A 143 -25.22 -10.85 -7.16
C GLY A 143 -24.89 -9.96 -8.37
N LYS A 144 -23.86 -9.12 -8.30
CA LYS A 144 -23.46 -8.22 -9.41
C LYS A 144 -23.06 -8.93 -10.72
N HIS A 145 -22.90 -10.25 -10.71
CA HIS A 145 -22.58 -11.06 -11.89
C HIS A 145 -23.73 -11.95 -12.41
N THR A 146 -24.92 -11.95 -11.80
CA THR A 146 -26.10 -12.50 -12.47
C THR A 146 -26.70 -11.40 -13.35
N LEU A 147 -26.31 -11.37 -14.62
CA LEU A 147 -27.19 -10.85 -15.67
C LEU A 147 -28.52 -11.60 -15.48
N PHE A 148 -29.57 -10.91 -15.03
CA PHE A 148 -30.94 -11.37 -15.15
C PHE A 148 -31.29 -11.38 -16.64
N ASN A 149 -30.75 -12.35 -17.37
CA ASN A 149 -31.20 -12.71 -18.70
C ASN A 149 -31.88 -14.07 -18.60
N ASN A 150 -32.89 -14.14 -17.73
CA ASN A 150 -33.83 -15.24 -17.70
C ASN A 150 -35.04 -14.78 -18.53
N PRO A 151 -35.24 -15.29 -19.76
CA PRO A 151 -36.43 -15.00 -20.55
C PRO A 151 -37.72 -15.61 -19.95
N GLU A 152 -37.64 -16.33 -18.82
CA GLU A 152 -38.79 -16.95 -18.15
C GLU A 152 -39.61 -16.00 -17.25
N PHE A 153 -39.25 -14.72 -17.15
CA PHE A 153 -39.96 -13.72 -16.34
C PHE A 153 -40.39 -12.45 -17.11
N VAL A 154 -40.59 -12.56 -18.44
CA VAL A 154 -41.23 -11.52 -19.27
C VAL A 154 -42.55 -12.04 -19.81
#